data_AF-A0A7V5VLB3-F1
#
_entry.id   AF-A0A7V5VLB3-F1
#
_cell.length_a   1.000
_cell.length_b   1.000
_cell.length_c   1.000
_cell.angle_alpha   90.00
_cell.angle_beta   90.00
_cell.angle_gamma   90.00
#
_symmetry.space_group_name_H-M   'P 1'
#
loop_
_entity.id
_entity.type
_entity.pdbx_description
1 polymer ?
#
loop_
_entity_poly.entity_id
_entity_poly.type
_entity_poly.pdbx_seq_one_letter_code
_entity_poly.pdbx_strand_id
1 'polypeptide(L)'
;MALTVVKGRYRNGQIILEESPPEIQEAEVLVVFETPSEEAHARRAEAIQRMVQQRREGFPIGGKGYSKREELYAERLERFGDGDG
;
A
#
# COMPACT_ATOMS: atom_id res chain seq x y z
N MET A 1 -7.35 -3.22 33.23
CA MET A 1 -7.30 -4.43 32.39
C MET A 1 -5.93 -4.53 31.78
N ALA A 2 -5.27 -5.68 31.87
CA ALA A 2 -4.00 -5.95 31.22
C ALA A 2 -4.24 -6.89 30.04
N LEU A 3 -3.58 -6.64 28.90
CA LEU A 3 -3.64 -7.50 27.73
C LEU A 3 -2.50 -8.52 27.84
N THR A 4 -2.85 -9.81 27.81
CA THR A 4 -1.88 -10.91 27.77
C THR A 4 -1.68 -11.33 26.32
N VAL A 5 -0.44 -11.27 25.84
CA VAL A 5 -0.08 -11.71 24.49
C VAL A 5 0.73 -12.99 24.63
N VAL A 6 0.26 -14.07 23.99
CA VAL A 6 0.96 -15.36 23.96
C VAL A 6 1.47 -15.59 22.55
N LYS A 7 2.75 -15.94 22.44
CA LYS A 7 3.35 -16.29 21.16
C LYS A 7 3.13 -17.78 20.86
N GLY A 8 2.89 -18.11 19.61
CA GLY A 8 2.75 -19.49 19.16
C GLY A 8 3.19 -19.67 17.71
N ARG A 9 3.29 -20.93 17.29
CA ARG A 9 3.60 -21.32 15.92
C ARG A 9 2.50 -22.20 15.37
N TYR A 10 2.01 -21.85 14.18
CA TYR A 10 1.16 -22.74 13.41
C TYR A 10 2.02 -23.80 12.69
N ARG A 11 1.69 -25.08 12.88
CA ARG A 11 2.33 -26.22 12.20
C ARG A 11 1.30 -27.29 11.91
N ASN A 12 1.09 -27.60 10.62
CA ASN A 12 0.21 -28.70 10.16
C ASN A 12 -1.20 -28.68 10.78
N GLY A 13 -1.85 -27.51 10.84
CA GLY A 13 -3.20 -27.38 11.40
C GLY A 13 -3.26 -27.23 12.93
N GLN A 14 -2.12 -27.27 13.61
CA GLN A 14 -2.05 -27.10 15.07
C GLN A 14 -1.32 -25.81 15.44
N ILE A 15 -1.78 -25.15 16.50
CA ILE A 15 -1.11 -23.99 17.09
C ILE A 15 -0.38 -24.46 18.33
N ILE A 16 0.94 -24.34 18.32
CA ILE A 16 1.81 -24.69 19.43
C ILE A 16 2.18 -23.37 20.12
N LEU A 17 1.64 -23.14 21.31
CA LEU A 17 1.98 -21.97 22.12
C LEU A 17 3.37 -22.15 22.74
N GLU A 18 4.17 -21.08 22.75
CA GLU A 18 5.49 -21.07 23.43
C GLU A 18 5.32 -21.00 24.95
N GLU A 19 4.19 -20.46 25.42
CA GLU A 19 3.85 -20.28 26.84
C GLU A 19 2.37 -20.62 27.11
N SER A 20 2.06 -21.06 28.32
CA SER A 20 0.69 -21.36 28.75
C SER A 20 0.34 -20.50 29.97
N PRO A 21 -0.31 -19.34 29.77
CA PRO A 21 -0.69 -18.48 30.89
C PRO A 21 -1.71 -19.19 31.79
N PRO A 22 -1.46 -19.29 33.11
CA PRO A 22 -2.24 -20.14 34.02
C PRO A 22 -3.70 -19.71 34.20
N GLU A 23 -4.01 -18.44 33.89
CA GLU A 23 -5.35 -17.87 34.08
C GLU A 23 -6.22 -17.92 32.80
N ILE A 24 -5.64 -18.31 31.66
CA ILE A 24 -6.35 -18.40 30.37
C ILE A 24 -6.53 -19.86 30.01
N GLN A 25 -7.77 -20.34 30.10
CA GLN A 25 -8.12 -21.72 29.75
C GLN A 25 -8.39 -21.89 28.25
N GLU A 26 -8.96 -20.87 27.60
CA GLU A 26 -9.37 -20.90 26.20
C GLU A 26 -9.26 -19.51 25.58
N ALA A 27 -8.90 -19.44 24.30
CA ALA A 27 -8.93 -18.24 23.49
C ALA A 27 -9.23 -18.59 22.03
N GLU A 28 -10.03 -17.75 21.35
CA GLU A 28 -10.26 -17.87 19.91
C GLU A 28 -9.01 -17.41 19.15
N VAL A 29 -8.56 -18.21 18.17
CA VAL A 29 -7.39 -17.88 17.36
C VAL A 29 -7.72 -17.98 15.87
N LEU A 30 -7.48 -16.88 15.14
CA LEU A 30 -7.57 -16.85 13.69
C LEU A 30 -6.19 -16.94 13.07
N VAL A 31 -6.02 -17.87 12.13
CA VAL A 31 -4.81 -18.01 11.31
C VAL A 31 -5.17 -17.69 9.87
N VAL A 32 -4.57 -16.63 9.33
CA VAL A 32 -4.81 -16.17 7.96
C VAL A 32 -3.57 -16.47 7.11
N PHE A 33 -3.78 -17.18 6.00
CA PHE A 33 -2.74 -17.42 5.01
C PHE A 33 -2.99 -16.53 3.81
N GLU A 34 -1.97 -15.78 3.40
CA GLU A 34 -1.97 -15.14 2.09
C GLU A 34 -1.67 -16.22 1.05
N THR A 35 -2.70 -16.59 0.28
CA THR A 35 -2.50 -17.47 -0.88
C THR A 35 -2.26 -16.61 -2.11
N PRO A 36 -1.23 -16.91 -2.92
CA PRO A 36 -1.06 -16.24 -4.20
C PRO A 36 -2.27 -16.59 -5.08
N SER A 37 -3.15 -15.63 -5.25
CA SER A 37 -4.28 -15.74 -6.16
C SER A 37 -3.76 -15.63 -7.59
N GLU A 38 -4.07 -16.61 -8.45
CA GLU A 38 -3.76 -16.52 -9.89
C GLU A 38 -4.38 -15.25 -10.51
N GLU A 39 -5.55 -14.81 -10.04
CA GLU A 39 -6.14 -13.53 -10.42
C GLU A 39 -5.32 -12.32 -9.96
N ALA A 40 -4.67 -12.37 -8.79
CA ALA A 40 -3.81 -11.28 -8.34
C ALA A 40 -2.55 -11.17 -9.21
N HIS A 41 -2.01 -12.31 -9.64
CA HIS A 41 -0.91 -12.36 -10.60
C HIS A 41 -1.33 -11.85 -11.99
N ALA A 42 -2.50 -12.28 -12.49
CA ALA A 42 -3.05 -11.83 -13.77
C ALA A 42 -3.35 -10.32 -13.77
N ARG A 43 -4.00 -9.80 -12.72
CA ARG A 43 -4.27 -8.36 -12.54
C ARG A 43 -2.99 -7.54 -12.51
N ARG A 44 -1.93 -8.03 -11.86
CA ARG A 44 -0.63 -7.36 -11.83
C ARG A 44 0.04 -7.36 -13.21
N ALA A 45 -0.05 -8.46 -13.96
CA ALA A 45 0.49 -8.55 -15.32
C ALA A 45 -0.22 -7.58 -16.27
N GLU A 46 -1.56 -7.50 -16.21
CA GLU A 46 -2.35 -6.54 -16.99
C GLU A 46 -2.04 -5.07 -16.64
N ALA A 47 -1.83 -4.78 -15.35
CA ALA A 47 -1.43 -3.43 -14.92
C ALA A 47 -0.04 -3.04 -15.47
N ILE A 48 0.91 -3.98 -15.48
CA ILE A 48 2.24 -3.76 -16.04
C ILE A 48 2.15 -3.54 -17.56
N GLN A 49 1.36 -4.34 -18.27
CA GLN A 49 1.15 -4.16 -19.72
C GLN A 49 0.54 -2.80 -20.05
N ARG A 50 -0.47 -2.35 -19.30
CA ARG A 50 -1.05 -1.01 -19.47
C ARG A 50 -0.02 0.10 -19.24
N MET A 51 0.82 -0.02 -18.21
CA MET A 51 1.87 0.97 -17.92
C MET A 51 2.94 1.01 -19.04
N VAL A 52 3.34 -0.15 -19.57
CA VAL A 52 4.29 -0.23 -20.68
C VAL A 52 3.69 0.36 -21.96
N GLN A 53 2.41 0.09 -22.23
CA GLN A 53 1.71 0.64 -23.39
C GLN A 53 1.59 2.17 -23.30
N GLN A 54 1.21 2.70 -22.14
CA GLN A 54 1.16 4.15 -21.90
C GLN A 54 2.53 4.84 -22.05
N ARG A 55 3.63 4.16 -21.70
CA ARG A 55 4.98 4.69 -21.97
C ARG A 55 5.32 4.72 -23.46
N ARG A 56 4.87 3.73 -24.23
CA ARG A 56 5.14 3.63 -25.67
C ARG A 56 4.31 4.62 -26.49
N GLU A 57 3.06 4.81 -26.11
CA GLU A 57 2.15 5.76 -26.77
C GLU A 57 2.46 7.22 -26.41
N GLY A 58 3.28 7.44 -25.38
CA GLY A 58 3.51 8.75 -24.80
C GLY A 58 2.32 9.16 -23.94
N PHE A 59 2.58 9.80 -22.80
CA PHE A 59 1.51 10.28 -21.94
C PHE A 59 0.83 11.47 -22.64
N PRO A 60 -0.48 11.44 -22.96
CA PRO A 60 -1.18 12.65 -23.34
C PRO A 60 -1.32 13.47 -22.08
N ILE A 61 -0.31 14.29 -21.78
CA ILE A 61 -0.45 15.37 -20.80
C ILE A 61 -1.40 16.37 -21.46
N GLY A 62 -2.70 16.12 -21.36
CA GLY A 62 -3.79 17.01 -21.77
C GLY A 62 -3.93 18.20 -20.81
N GLY A 63 -2.82 18.73 -20.34
CA GLY A 63 -2.73 19.95 -19.54
C GLY A 63 -1.62 20.80 -20.11
N LYS A 64 -1.73 22.13 -20.00
CA LYS A 64 -0.70 23.08 -20.47
C LYS A 64 0.67 22.58 -20.01
N GLY A 65 1.49 22.16 -20.97
CA GLY A 65 2.80 21.61 -20.69
C GLY A 65 3.70 22.69 -20.13
N TYR A 66 3.92 22.70 -18.81
CA TYR A 66 5.05 23.45 -18.27
C TYR A 66 6.31 22.70 -18.72
N SER A 67 6.97 23.28 -19.71
CA SER A 67 8.10 22.63 -20.36
C SER A 67 9.36 22.78 -19.51
N LYS A 68 9.37 23.72 -18.54
CA LYS A 68 10.50 23.97 -17.66
C LYS A 68 10.06 24.22 -16.24
N ARG A 69 10.85 23.69 -15.29
CA ARG A 69 10.65 23.82 -13.84
C ARG A 69 10.55 25.28 -13.38
N GLU A 70 11.19 26.20 -14.11
CA GLU A 70 11.19 27.64 -13.86
C GLU A 70 9.81 28.29 -14.06
N GLU A 71 9.03 27.83 -15.04
CA GLU A 71 7.69 28.37 -15.34
C GLU A 71 6.69 28.05 -14.22
N LEU A 72 6.86 26.90 -13.55
CA LEU A 72 6.05 26.50 -12.39
C LEU A 72 6.30 27.36 -11.14
N TYR A 73 7.53 27.89 -10.98
CA TYR A 73 7.85 28.76 -9.85
C TYR A 73 7.39 30.20 -10.11
N ALA A 74 7.43 30.67 -11.36
CA ALA A 74 6.95 32.00 -11.73
C ALA A 74 5.44 32.17 -11.45
N GLU A 75 4.62 31.20 -11.87
CA GLU A 75 3.17 31.25 -11.63
C GLU A 75 2.81 31.13 -10.13
N ARG A 76 3.62 30.40 -9.36
CA ARG A 76 3.48 30.32 -7.90
C ARG A 76 3.89 31.64 -7.24
N LEU A 77 4.87 32.36 -7.77
CA LEU A 77 5.28 33.67 -7.25
C LEU A 77 4.21 34.73 -7.54
N GLU A 78 3.60 34.70 -8.73
CA GLU A 78 2.49 35.61 -9.10
C GLU A 78 1.23 35.35 -8.24
N ARG A 79 0.91 34.08 -7.94
CA ARG A 79 -0.27 33.76 -7.11
C ARG A 79 -0.18 34.18 -5.65
N PHE A 80 1.02 34.39 -5.11
CA PHE A 80 1.24 34.76 -3.71
C PHE A 80 1.81 36.18 -3.55
N GLY A 81 1.91 36.96 -4.63
CA GLY A 81 2.45 38.33 -4.63
C GLY A 81 1.42 39.43 -4.36
N ASP A 82 0.12 39.18 -4.55
CA ASP A 82 -0.95 40.19 -4.37
C ASP A 82 -1.76 39.94 -3.09
N GLY A 83 -1.05 39.90 -1.96
CA GLY A 83 -1.68 39.69 -0.66
C GLY A 83 -0.91 40.37 0.46
N ASP A 84 -0.62 41.66 0.32
CA ASP A 84 -0.45 42.58 1.45
C ASP A 84 -0.57 44.04 0.95
N GLY A 85 -1.71 44.65 1.27
CA GLY A 85 -2.02 46.07 1.14
C GLY A 85 -3.00 46.47 2.23
#